data_AF-A0A5K1GPS5-F1
#
_entry.id   AF-A0A5K1GPS5-F1
#
_cell.length_a   1.000
_cell.length_b   1.000
_cell.length_c   1.000
_cell.angle_alpha   90.00
_cell.angle_beta   90.00
_cell.angle_gamma   90.00
#
_symmetry.space_group_name_H-M   'P 1'
#
loop_
_entity.id
_entity.type
_entity.pdbx_description
1 polymer ?
#
loop_
_entity_poly.entity_id
_entity_poly.type
_entity_poly.pdbx_seq_one_letter_code
_entity_poly.pdbx_strand_id
1 'polypeptide(L)' 'VLCRALGGKTGRAAGGWDIGVTSVKILPSASLPAHGIPSSISVIECHRDE' A
#
# COMPACT_ATOMS: atom_id res chain seq x y z
N VAL A 1 -6.93 -9.30 4.38
CA VAL A 1 -7.56 -9.91 5.59
C VAL A 1 -7.96 -8.85 6.62
N LEU A 2 -7.03 -8.00 7.07
CA LEU A 2 -7.29 -6.94 8.05
C LEU A 2 -8.44 -6.00 7.63
N CYS A 3 -8.44 -5.52 6.38
CA CYS A 3 -9.50 -4.66 5.85
C CYS A 3 -10.89 -5.26 6.06
N ARG A 4 -11.09 -6.53 5.66
CA ARG A 4 -12.37 -7.25 5.85
C ARG A 4 -12.74 -7.45 7.31
N ALA A 5 -11.77 -7.75 8.18
CA ALA A 5 -12.02 -7.95 9.60
C ALA A 5 -12.51 -6.67 10.29
N LEU A 6 -12.12 -5.50 9.79
CA LEU A 6 -12.55 -4.19 10.27
C LEU A 6 -13.81 -3.65 9.55
N GLY A 7 -14.52 -4.49 8.77
CA GLY A 7 -15.73 -4.11 8.05
C GLY A 7 -15.51 -3.45 6.68
N GLY A 8 -14.26 -3.40 6.21
CA GLY A 8 -13.91 -2.91 4.87
C GLY A 8 -14.13 -3.95 3.77
N LYS A 9 -13.79 -3.57 2.54
CA LYS A 9 -13.91 -4.41 1.34
C LYS A 9 -12.53 -4.71 0.77
N THR A 10 -12.40 -5.88 0.16
CA THR A 10 -11.23 -6.26 -0.64
C THR A 10 -11.76 -6.92 -1.91
N GLY A 11 -11.22 -6.54 -3.06
CA GLY A 11 -11.58 -7.03 -4.38
C GLY A 11 -10.34 -7.44 -5.18
N ARG A 12 -10.50 -7.57 -6.50
CA ARG A 12 -9.36 -7.71 -7.41
C ARG A 12 -9.00 -6.33 -7.95
N ALA A 13 -7.71 -6.07 -8.10
CA ALA A 13 -7.22 -4.87 -8.73
C ALA A 13 -7.73 -4.76 -10.17
N ALA A 14 -8.17 -3.55 -10.54
CA ALA A 14 -8.75 -3.29 -11.87
C ALA A 14 -7.74 -3.56 -13.01
N GLY A 15 -6.45 -3.32 -12.75
CA GLY A 15 -5.35 -3.56 -13.69
C GLY A 15 -4.90 -5.02 -13.79
N GLY A 16 -5.41 -5.91 -12.94
CA GLY A 16 -4.95 -7.29 -12.88
C GLY A 16 -3.82 -7.47 -11.86
N TRP A 17 -2.67 -7.99 -12.30
CA TRP A 17 -1.54 -8.25 -11.42
C TRP A 17 -0.59 -7.04 -11.41
N ASP A 18 -0.29 -6.54 -10.21
CA ASP A 18 0.78 -5.57 -9.98
C ASP A 18 2.01 -6.33 -9.49
N ILE A 19 3.03 -6.43 -10.36
CA ILE A 19 4.27 -7.17 -10.11
C ILE A 19 5.46 -6.33 -10.55
N GLY A 20 6.34 -5.97 -9.63
CA GLY A 20 7.58 -5.26 -9.96
C GLY A 20 8.02 -4.27 -8.88
N VAL A 21 8.97 -3.41 -9.25
CA VAL A 21 9.42 -2.31 -8.38
C VAL A 21 8.53 -1.09 -8.61
N THR A 22 7.80 -0.68 -7.57
CA THR A 22 6.90 0.47 -7.60
C THR A 22 7.38 1.54 -6.63
N SER A 23 7.39 2.80 -7.08
CA SER A 23 7.63 3.95 -6.19
C SER A 23 6.31 4.40 -5.58
N VAL A 24 6.18 4.26 -4.26
CA VAL A 24 4.97 4.64 -3.51
C VAL A 24 5.21 5.92 -2.72
N LYS A 25 4.23 6.83 -2.79
CA LYS A 25 4.23 8.08 -2.02
C LYS A 25 3.53 7.86 -0.68
N ILE A 26 4.21 8.24 0.39
CA ILE A 26 3.67 8.15 1.75
C ILE A 26 3.03 9.50 2.08
N LEU A 27 1.72 9.49 2.26
CA LEU A 27 1.00 10.67 2.72
C LEU A 27 1.33 10.96 4.19
N PRO A 28 1.54 12.23 4.58
CA PRO A 28 1.80 12.58 5.97
C PRO A 28 0.64 12.14 6.85
N SER A 29 0.95 11.33 7.87
CA SER A 29 0.05 11.08 9.00
C SER A 29 0.72 11.57 10.28
N ALA A 30 -0.04 11.79 11.35
CA ALA A 30 0.50 12.33 12.59
C ALA A 30 1.63 11.45 13.22
N SER A 31 1.73 10.17 12.85
CA SER A 31 2.69 9.22 13.43
C SER A 31 3.90 8.89 12.54
N LEU A 32 3.84 9.08 11.23
CA LEU A 32 4.89 8.61 10.31
C LEU A 32 6.17 9.49 10.29
N PRO A 33 6.10 10.84 10.29
CA PRO A 33 7.28 11.70 10.28
C PRO A 33 8.21 11.50 11.49
N ALA A 34 7.64 11.09 12.63
CA ALA A 34 8.39 10.85 13.86
C ALA A 34 9.43 9.72 13.74
N HIS A 35 9.32 8.88 12.72
CA HIS A 35 10.16 7.68 12.54
C HIS A 35 11.22 7.84 11.45
N GLY A 36 11.41 9.04 10.88
CA GLY A 36 12.42 9.29 9.83
C GLY A 36 12.12 8.58 8.51
N ILE A 37 10.86 8.20 8.26
CA ILE A 37 10.45 7.52 7.03
C ILE A 37 10.37 8.57 5.89
N PRO A 38 11.02 8.32 4.73
CA PRO A 38 10.98 9.25 3.61
C PRO A 38 9.57 9.34 2.99
N SER A 39 9.26 10.46 2.35
CA SER A 39 7.95 10.69 1.71
C SER A 39 7.69 9.81 0.48
N SER A 40 8.71 9.10 0.00
CA SER A 40 8.61 8.13 -1.09
C SER A 40 9.56 6.97 -0.83
N ILE A 41 9.11 5.75 -1.10
CA ILE A 41 9.93 4.54 -1.02
C ILE A 41 9.71 3.68 -2.27
N SER A 42 10.74 2.91 -2.64
CA SER A 42 10.61 1.86 -3.66
C SER A 42 10.26 0.55 -2.97
N VAL A 43 9.19 -0.09 -3.39
CA VAL A 43 8.72 -1.39 -2.87
C VAL A 43 8.64 -2.40 -4.00
N ILE A 44 8.74 -3.68 -3.66
CA ILE A 44 8.43 -4.77 -4.59
C ILE A 44 6.95 -5.12 -4.37
N GLU A 45 6.12 -4.83 -5.36
CA GLU A 45 4.71 -5.23 -5.36
C GLU A 45 4.56 -6.59 -6.04
N CYS A 46 3.66 -7.40 -5.47
CA CYS A 46 3.24 -8.68 -6.02
C CYS A 46 1.87 -9.00 -5.44
N HIS A 47 0.83 -8.41 -6.02
CA HIS A 47 -0.55 -8.67 -5.60
C HIS A 47 -1.51 -8.56 -6.78
N ARG A 48 -2.72 -9.07 -6.55
CA ARG A 48 -3.86 -8.94 -7.47
C ARG A 48 -5.12 -8.53 -6.74
N ASP A 49 -5.09 -8.54 -5.41
CA ASP A 49 -6.14 -8.10 -4.54
C ASP A 49 -5.84 -6.72 -3.97
N GLU A 50 -6.89 -5.94 -3.73
CA GLU A 50 -6.86 -4.62 -3.09
C GLU A 50 -8.08 -4.43 -2.19
#